data_AF-A0A2V5N5B3-F1
#
_entry.id   AF-A0A2V5N5B3-F1
#
_cell.length_a   1.000
_cell.length_b   1.000
_cell.length_c   1.000
_cell.angle_alpha   90.00
_cell.angle_beta   90.00
_cell.angle_gamma   90.00
#
_symmetry.space_group_name_H-M   'P 1'
#
loop_
_entity.id
_entity.type
_entity.pdbx_description
1 polymer ?
#
loop_
_entity_poly.entity_id
_entity_poly.type
_entity_poly.pdbx_seq_one_letter_code
_entity_poly.pdbx_strand_id
1 'polypeptide(L)'
;MSGDKQGSVSPPGDADDGRGEKSKYSGNLKHELRTPLNHIIGYCEMLIEQAQDDGLDIFIPDLDRIHAAGERLLRVVDDLCDPVADRKIDELSMHHEVRTPLNQVIGYAEMLQEQAKDLGHDSFASDLQNVHTAGRRLLELIVENFASIQVSS
;
A
#
# COMPACT_ATOMS: atom_id res chain seq x y z
N MET A 1 3.20 70.35 -3.20
CA MET A 1 3.53 69.27 -2.24
C MET A 1 2.23 68.62 -1.84
N SER A 2 1.91 67.51 -2.48
CA SER A 2 0.69 66.74 -2.27
C SER A 2 0.83 65.96 -0.95
N GLY A 3 -0.12 66.16 -0.05
CA GLY A 3 -0.20 65.43 1.21
C GLY A 3 -1.17 64.26 1.07
N ASP A 4 -0.60 63.07 0.92
CA ASP A 4 -1.23 61.77 1.15
C ASP A 4 -1.86 61.65 2.55
N LYS A 5 -3.07 61.05 2.61
CA LYS A 5 -3.34 59.80 3.36
C LYS A 5 -4.83 59.46 3.37
N GLN A 6 -5.23 58.64 2.40
CA GLN A 6 -6.31 57.66 2.54
C GLN A 6 -5.67 56.30 2.84
N GLY A 7 -6.35 55.47 3.63
CA GLY A 7 -6.04 54.04 3.70
C GLY A 7 -6.01 53.49 5.12
N SER A 8 -7.18 53.13 5.61
CA SER A 8 -7.39 52.12 6.64
C SER A 8 -6.68 50.81 6.27
N VAL A 9 -5.81 50.29 7.15
CA VAL A 9 -5.38 48.89 7.12
C VAL A 9 -5.59 48.32 8.51
N SER A 10 -6.60 47.47 8.63
CA SER A 10 -6.73 46.48 9.71
C SER A 10 -5.61 45.44 9.56
N PRO A 11 -5.10 44.87 10.67
CA PRO A 11 -4.11 43.81 10.58
C PRO A 11 -4.78 42.52 10.08
N PRO A 12 -4.18 41.75 9.16
CA PRO A 12 -4.51 40.35 9.06
C PRO A 12 -3.98 39.68 10.32
N GLY A 13 -4.88 39.09 11.11
CA GLY A 13 -4.48 38.12 12.11
C GLY A 13 -3.86 36.94 11.37
N ASP A 14 -2.56 36.75 11.56
CA ASP A 14 -1.91 35.51 11.16
C ASP A 14 -2.58 34.38 11.94
N ALA A 15 -3.44 33.68 11.22
CA ALA A 15 -4.01 32.42 11.63
C ALA A 15 -2.85 31.46 11.87
N ASP A 16 -2.76 31.01 13.12
CA ASP A 16 -2.20 29.75 13.55
C ASP A 16 -2.33 28.68 12.45
N ASP A 17 -1.27 28.46 11.67
CA ASP A 17 -1.17 27.31 10.77
C ASP A 17 -0.59 26.13 11.56
N GLY A 18 -1.35 25.67 12.55
CA GLY A 18 -1.15 24.37 13.20
C GLY A 18 -1.68 23.19 12.37
N ARG A 19 -1.73 23.30 11.03
CA ARG A 19 -2.28 22.26 10.13
C ARG A 19 -1.23 21.58 9.22
N GLY A 20 0.05 21.66 9.57
CA GLY A 20 1.15 21.16 8.73
C GLY A 20 1.43 19.64 8.75
N GLU A 21 0.87 18.86 9.68
CA GLU A 21 1.33 17.47 9.88
C GLU A 21 0.28 16.40 9.49
N LYS A 22 -1.01 16.69 9.67
CA LYS A 22 -2.11 15.75 9.33
C LYS A 22 -2.29 15.54 7.82
N SER A 23 -1.80 16.46 6.98
CA SER A 23 -2.07 16.50 5.54
C SER A 23 -1.13 15.61 4.69
N LYS A 24 0.03 15.19 5.24
CA LYS A 24 1.02 14.41 4.47
C LYS A 24 0.59 12.97 4.16
N TYR A 25 -0.39 12.44 4.89
CA TYR A 25 -0.75 11.03 4.87
C TYR A 25 -1.92 10.66 3.93
N SER A 26 -2.78 11.62 3.54
CA SER A 26 -4.09 11.25 2.98
C SER A 26 -4.12 11.13 1.45
N GLY A 27 -3.37 11.97 0.72
CA GLY A 27 -3.39 11.98 -0.75
C GLY A 27 -2.28 11.19 -1.42
N ASN A 28 -1.02 11.58 -1.15
CA ASN A 28 0.16 11.02 -1.83
C ASN A 28 0.45 9.59 -1.37
N LEU A 29 0.45 9.34 -0.05
CA LEU A 29 0.73 8.02 0.51
C LEU A 29 -0.29 6.98 0.01
N LYS A 30 -1.56 7.33 -0.10
CA LYS A 30 -2.60 6.46 -0.68
C LYS A 30 -2.22 5.99 -2.09
N HIS A 31 -1.83 6.93 -2.94
CA HIS A 31 -1.47 6.64 -4.32
C HIS A 31 -0.20 5.77 -4.40
N GLU A 32 0.79 6.07 -3.55
CA GLU A 32 2.04 5.32 -3.46
C GLU A 32 1.82 3.88 -2.97
N LEU A 33 0.90 3.65 -2.02
CA LEU A 33 0.54 2.31 -1.54
C LEU A 33 -0.34 1.54 -2.52
N ARG A 34 -1.30 2.21 -3.18
CA ARG A 34 -2.20 1.59 -4.17
C ARG A 34 -1.45 1.03 -5.38
N THR A 35 -0.38 1.69 -5.81
CA THR A 35 0.38 1.28 -7.01
C THR A 35 0.95 -0.14 -6.89
N PRO A 36 1.80 -0.47 -5.90
CA PRO A 36 2.32 -1.83 -5.74
C PRO A 36 1.20 -2.82 -5.41
N LEU A 37 0.13 -2.38 -4.74
CA LEU A 37 -0.98 -3.27 -4.41
C LEU A 37 -1.79 -3.69 -5.63
N ASN A 38 -2.09 -2.77 -6.53
CA ASN A 38 -2.73 -3.08 -7.81
C ASN A 38 -1.84 -3.96 -8.68
N HIS A 39 -0.51 -3.82 -8.60
CA HIS A 39 0.39 -4.75 -9.27
C HIS A 39 0.28 -6.17 -8.68
N ILE A 40 0.27 -6.33 -7.35
CA ILE A 40 0.07 -7.65 -6.71
C ILE A 40 -1.21 -8.31 -7.23
N ILE A 41 -2.33 -7.57 -7.20
CA ILE A 41 -3.64 -8.09 -7.63
C ILE A 41 -3.61 -8.45 -9.12
N GLY A 42 -3.18 -7.53 -9.99
CA GLY A 42 -3.17 -7.75 -11.44
C GLY A 42 -2.24 -8.88 -11.88
N TYR A 43 -1.05 -9.00 -11.29
CA TYR A 43 -0.19 -10.16 -11.56
C TYR A 43 -0.82 -11.46 -11.08
N CYS A 44 -1.49 -11.44 -9.92
CA CYS A 44 -2.14 -12.63 -9.39
C CYS A 44 -3.31 -13.09 -10.26
N GLU A 45 -4.15 -12.16 -10.75
CA GLU A 45 -5.24 -12.47 -11.68
C GLU A 45 -4.69 -13.08 -12.98
N MET A 46 -3.66 -12.45 -13.56
CA MET A 46 -2.99 -12.97 -14.77
C MET A 46 -2.39 -14.36 -14.56
N LEU A 47 -1.74 -14.59 -13.41
CA LEU A 47 -1.16 -15.90 -13.07
C LEU A 47 -2.22 -16.97 -12.87
N ILE A 48 -3.39 -16.63 -12.31
CA ILE A 48 -4.51 -17.56 -12.15
C ILE A 48 -5.06 -17.95 -13.52
N GLU A 49 -5.30 -16.98 -14.41
CA GLU A 49 -5.74 -17.23 -15.78
C GLU A 49 -4.75 -18.11 -16.53
N GLN A 50 -3.45 -17.76 -16.48
CA GLN A 50 -2.41 -18.56 -17.10
C GLN A 50 -2.35 -19.99 -16.53
N ALA A 51 -2.46 -20.15 -15.20
CA ALA A 51 -2.43 -21.47 -14.59
C ALA A 51 -3.60 -22.35 -15.05
N GLN A 52 -4.77 -21.77 -15.28
CA GLN A 52 -5.94 -22.49 -15.82
C GLN A 52 -5.72 -22.91 -17.27
N ASP A 53 -5.18 -22.01 -18.11
CA ASP A 53 -4.94 -22.28 -19.53
C ASP A 53 -3.83 -23.32 -19.76
N ASP A 54 -2.76 -23.25 -18.96
CA ASP A 54 -1.59 -24.12 -19.06
C ASP A 54 -1.74 -25.45 -18.28
N GLY A 55 -2.86 -25.64 -17.56
CA GLY A 55 -3.12 -26.83 -16.74
C GLY A 55 -2.22 -26.93 -15.50
N LEU A 56 -1.79 -25.79 -14.96
CA LEU A 56 -0.97 -25.65 -13.76
C LEU A 56 -1.83 -25.50 -12.50
N ASP A 57 -2.89 -26.31 -12.40
CA ASP A 57 -3.91 -26.24 -11.34
C ASP A 57 -3.32 -26.30 -9.91
N ILE A 58 -2.12 -26.87 -9.77
CA ILE A 58 -1.40 -26.98 -8.50
C ILE A 58 -1.09 -25.62 -7.86
N PHE A 59 -0.96 -24.54 -8.65
CA PHE A 59 -0.63 -23.20 -8.12
C PHE A 59 -1.87 -22.39 -7.74
N ILE A 60 -3.04 -22.71 -8.30
CA ILE A 60 -4.28 -21.93 -8.14
C ILE A 60 -4.67 -21.72 -6.67
N PRO A 61 -4.65 -22.74 -5.78
CA PRO A 61 -5.10 -22.57 -4.41
C PRO A 61 -4.28 -21.55 -3.61
N ASP A 62 -2.97 -21.45 -3.86
CA ASP A 62 -2.11 -20.50 -3.16
C ASP A 62 -2.09 -19.13 -3.85
N LEU A 63 -2.29 -19.07 -5.18
CA LEU A 63 -2.58 -17.81 -5.89
C LEU A 63 -3.89 -17.17 -5.38
N ASP A 64 -4.95 -17.95 -5.18
CA ASP A 64 -6.20 -17.45 -4.59
C ASP A 64 -5.99 -16.83 -3.20
N ARG A 65 -5.05 -17.39 -2.41
CA ARG A 65 -4.68 -16.82 -1.11
C ARG A 65 -3.95 -15.49 -1.24
N ILE A 66 -3.04 -15.37 -2.22
CA ILE A 66 -2.36 -14.11 -2.55
C ILE A 66 -3.40 -13.06 -2.97
N HIS A 67 -4.31 -13.43 -3.87
CA HIS A 67 -5.35 -12.54 -4.38
C HIS A 67 -6.25 -12.03 -3.25
N ALA A 68 -6.78 -12.93 -2.41
CA ALA A 68 -7.62 -12.57 -1.28
C ALA A 68 -6.89 -11.67 -0.26
N ALA A 69 -5.59 -11.90 -0.03
CA ALA A 69 -4.78 -11.04 0.82
C ALA A 69 -4.57 -9.65 0.20
N GLY A 70 -4.35 -9.57 -1.12
CA GLY A 70 -4.28 -8.33 -1.89
C GLY A 70 -5.57 -7.51 -1.82
N GLU A 71 -6.73 -8.13 -2.04
CA GLU A 71 -8.02 -7.45 -1.90
C GLU A 71 -8.27 -6.93 -0.49
N ARG A 72 -7.90 -7.71 0.54
CA ARG A 72 -8.01 -7.29 1.94
C ARG A 72 -7.13 -6.07 2.21
N LEU A 73 -5.88 -6.10 1.74
CA LEU A 73 -4.96 -4.96 1.83
C LEU A 73 -5.56 -3.71 1.17
N LEU A 74 -6.22 -3.87 0.02
CA LEU A 74 -6.75 -2.73 -0.73
C LEU A 74 -7.84 -2.02 0.06
N ARG A 75 -8.71 -2.80 0.70
CA ARG A 75 -9.75 -2.27 1.61
C ARG A 75 -9.12 -1.53 2.80
N VAL A 76 -8.10 -2.10 3.42
CA VAL A 76 -7.42 -1.45 4.57
C VAL A 76 -6.74 -0.14 4.14
N VAL A 77 -6.05 -0.13 3.01
CA VAL A 77 -5.40 1.08 2.45
C VAL A 77 -6.44 2.13 2.07
N ASP A 78 -7.57 1.71 1.47
CA ASP A 78 -8.65 2.63 1.13
C ASP A 78 -9.31 3.25 2.37
N ASP A 79 -9.55 2.44 3.41
CA ASP A 79 -10.11 2.87 4.70
C ASP A 79 -9.15 3.80 5.48
N LEU A 80 -7.85 3.53 5.46
CA LEU A 80 -6.80 4.32 6.13
C LEU A 80 -6.71 5.74 5.56
N CYS A 81 -6.89 5.88 4.25
CA CYS A 81 -6.68 7.13 3.55
C CYS A 81 -7.96 7.93 3.31
N ASP A 82 -9.12 7.47 3.82
CA ASP A 82 -10.39 8.19 3.71
C ASP A 82 -10.41 9.42 4.66
N PRO A 83 -10.42 10.66 4.12
CA PRO A 83 -10.42 11.87 4.95
C PRO A 83 -11.73 12.11 5.71
N VAL A 84 -12.79 11.35 5.41
CA VAL A 84 -14.12 11.44 6.03
C VAL A 84 -14.28 10.40 7.16
N ALA A 85 -13.39 9.40 7.23
CA ALA A 85 -13.43 8.39 8.26
C ALA A 85 -13.04 9.00 9.62
N ASP A 86 -14.04 9.28 10.48
CA ASP A 86 -13.87 9.60 11.90
C ASP A 86 -13.45 8.33 12.69
N ARG A 87 -12.36 7.71 12.23
CA ARG A 87 -11.83 6.47 12.78
C ARG A 87 -10.60 6.78 13.60
N LYS A 88 -10.74 6.74 14.92
CA LYS A 88 -9.62 6.44 15.83
C LYS A 88 -9.31 4.94 15.73
N ILE A 89 -8.77 4.48 14.61
CA ILE A 89 -8.07 3.19 14.65
C ILE A 89 -6.70 3.49 15.24
N ASP A 90 -6.34 2.72 16.26
CA ASP A 90 -5.03 2.77 16.86
C ASP A 90 -3.97 2.37 15.83
N GLU A 91 -2.94 3.20 15.68
CA GLU A 91 -1.95 3.11 14.60
C GLU A 91 -1.13 1.80 14.64
N LEU A 92 -0.90 1.25 15.85
CA LEU A 92 -0.30 -0.08 16.01
C LEU A 92 -1.21 -1.17 15.45
N SER A 93 -2.52 -1.05 15.67
CA SER A 93 -3.51 -1.99 15.13
C SER A 93 -3.55 -1.93 13.60
N MET A 94 -3.50 -0.74 13.00
CA MET A 94 -3.41 -0.58 11.54
C MET A 94 -2.15 -1.24 10.97
N HIS A 95 -0.99 -1.00 11.58
CA HIS A 95 0.26 -1.60 11.13
C HIS A 95 0.17 -3.13 11.12
N HIS A 96 -0.44 -3.74 12.13
CA HIS A 96 -0.69 -5.19 12.13
C HIS A 96 -1.68 -5.63 11.04
N GLU A 97 -2.78 -4.90 10.85
CA GLU A 97 -3.79 -5.20 9.83
C GLU A 97 -3.24 -5.18 8.41
N VAL A 98 -2.24 -4.34 8.12
CA VAL A 98 -1.56 -4.30 6.83
C VAL A 98 -0.43 -5.34 6.76
N ARG A 99 0.40 -5.44 7.80
CA ARG A 99 1.61 -6.28 7.78
C ARG A 99 1.31 -7.77 7.71
N THR A 100 0.26 -8.25 8.38
CA THR A 100 -0.10 -9.67 8.36
C THR A 100 -0.47 -10.17 6.96
N PRO A 101 -1.47 -9.62 6.25
CA PRO A 101 -1.80 -10.06 4.90
C PRO A 101 -0.66 -9.80 3.91
N LEU A 102 0.14 -8.75 4.10
CA LEU A 102 1.29 -8.49 3.24
C LEU A 102 2.40 -9.55 3.38
N ASN A 103 2.71 -9.97 4.61
CA ASN A 103 3.65 -11.06 4.83
C ASN A 103 3.15 -12.38 4.23
N GLN A 104 1.83 -12.61 4.22
CA GLN A 104 1.23 -13.76 3.53
C GLN A 104 1.46 -13.68 2.02
N VAL A 105 1.19 -12.53 1.38
CA VAL A 105 1.47 -12.32 -0.05
C VAL A 105 2.93 -12.61 -0.38
N ILE A 106 3.86 -12.03 0.38
CA ILE A 106 5.30 -12.20 0.16
C ILE A 106 5.69 -13.68 0.29
N GLY A 107 5.25 -14.34 1.37
CA GLY A 107 5.62 -15.74 1.65
C GLY A 107 5.05 -16.73 0.62
N TYR A 108 3.80 -16.57 0.20
CA TYR A 108 3.23 -17.41 -0.85
C TYR A 108 3.88 -17.15 -2.21
N ALA A 109 4.12 -15.89 -2.57
CA ALA A 109 4.78 -15.57 -3.84
C ALA A 109 6.19 -16.17 -3.92
N GLU A 110 6.97 -16.11 -2.82
CA GLU A 110 8.29 -16.72 -2.73
C GLU A 110 8.23 -18.25 -2.86
N MET A 111 7.33 -18.91 -2.11
CA MET A 111 7.14 -20.36 -2.17
C MET A 111 6.74 -20.83 -3.58
N LEU A 112 5.75 -20.19 -4.19
CA LEU A 112 5.28 -20.55 -5.53
C LEU A 112 6.36 -20.29 -6.58
N GLN A 113 7.15 -19.22 -6.42
CA GLN A 113 8.26 -18.91 -7.33
C GLN A 113 9.29 -20.04 -7.31
N GLU A 114 9.69 -20.51 -6.13
CA GLU A 114 10.61 -21.64 -6.00
C GLU A 114 10.03 -22.91 -6.64
N GLN A 115 8.78 -23.23 -6.33
CA GLN A 115 8.09 -24.38 -6.92
C GLN A 115 7.99 -24.31 -8.45
N ALA A 116 7.69 -23.13 -9.01
CA ALA A 116 7.64 -22.92 -10.45
C ALA A 116 9.01 -23.12 -11.11
N LYS A 117 10.10 -22.66 -10.47
CA LYS A 117 11.48 -22.90 -10.96
C LYS A 117 11.84 -24.38 -10.93
N ASP A 118 11.51 -25.07 -9.83
CA ASP A 118 11.80 -26.50 -9.68
C ASP A 118 11.07 -27.36 -10.72
N LEU A 119 9.89 -26.91 -11.17
CA LEU A 119 9.10 -27.54 -12.23
C LEU A 119 9.47 -27.07 -13.65
N GLY A 120 10.38 -26.11 -13.80
CA GLY A 120 10.85 -25.58 -15.09
C GLY A 120 9.92 -24.54 -15.74
N HIS A 121 9.02 -23.94 -14.97
CA HIS A 121 8.13 -22.86 -15.43
C HIS A 121 8.76 -21.49 -15.21
N ASP A 122 9.85 -21.19 -15.92
CA ASP A 122 10.67 -19.99 -15.71
C ASP A 122 9.89 -18.67 -15.91
N SER A 123 9.01 -18.61 -16.92
CA SER A 123 8.18 -17.40 -17.14
C SER A 123 7.23 -17.17 -15.97
N PHE A 124 6.54 -18.23 -15.54
CA PHE A 124 5.60 -18.19 -14.41
C PHE A 124 6.31 -17.79 -13.11
N ALA A 125 7.52 -18.33 -12.88
CA ALA A 125 8.36 -17.94 -11.76
C ALA A 125 8.78 -16.46 -11.82
N SER A 126 9.06 -15.93 -13.02
CA SER A 126 9.38 -14.51 -13.20
C SER A 126 8.18 -13.61 -12.88
N ASP A 127 6.97 -14.03 -13.22
CA ASP A 127 5.75 -13.29 -12.90
C ASP A 127 5.43 -13.33 -11.40
N LEU A 128 5.65 -14.47 -10.74
CA LEU A 128 5.60 -14.57 -9.28
C LEU A 128 6.66 -13.69 -8.59
N GLN A 129 7.85 -13.55 -9.18
CA GLN A 129 8.87 -12.63 -8.69
C GLN A 129 8.40 -11.17 -8.74
N ASN A 130 7.57 -10.79 -9.71
CA ASN A 130 6.96 -9.46 -9.79
C ASN A 130 5.96 -9.23 -8.64
N VAL A 131 5.14 -10.23 -8.31
CA VAL A 131 4.24 -10.21 -7.13
C VAL A 131 5.06 -10.02 -5.85
N HIS A 132 6.10 -10.84 -5.65
CA HIS A 132 6.97 -10.75 -4.48
C HIS A 132 7.63 -9.37 -4.36
N THR A 133 8.15 -8.83 -5.46
CA THR A 133 8.80 -7.51 -5.50
C THR A 133 7.82 -6.39 -5.15
N ALA A 134 6.59 -6.44 -5.69
CA ALA A 134 5.55 -5.48 -5.35
C ALA A 134 5.15 -5.58 -3.86
N GLY A 135 5.06 -6.80 -3.31
CA GLY A 135 4.83 -7.03 -1.87
C GLY A 135 5.93 -6.43 -1.00
N ARG A 136 7.20 -6.65 -1.36
CA ARG A 136 8.36 -6.05 -0.67
C ARG A 136 8.32 -4.53 -0.71
N ARG A 137 8.03 -3.95 -1.88
CA ARG A 137 7.93 -2.49 -2.02
C ARG A 137 6.82 -1.90 -1.17
N LEU A 138 5.66 -2.57 -1.10
CA LEU A 138 4.58 -2.15 -0.24
C LEU A 138 5.00 -2.18 1.25
N LEU A 139 5.75 -3.21 1.66
CA LEU A 139 6.24 -3.33 3.03
C LEU A 139 7.22 -2.20 3.38
N GLU A 140 8.12 -1.85 2.46
CA GLU A 140 9.04 -0.71 2.61
C GLU A 140 8.28 0.58 2.83
N LEU A 141 7.29 0.89 1.98
CA LEU A 141 6.47 2.10 2.11
C LEU A 141 5.76 2.17 3.47
N ILE A 142 5.23 1.04 3.95
CA ILE A 142 4.60 0.98 5.27
C ILE A 142 5.65 1.25 6.36
N VAL A 143 6.81 0.60 6.30
CA VAL A 143 7.86 0.83 7.29
C VAL A 143 8.34 2.29 7.26
N GLU A 144 8.59 2.87 6.09
CA GLU A 144 9.06 4.25 5.94
C GLU A 144 8.07 5.28 6.51
N ASN A 145 6.77 5.07 6.29
CA ASN A 145 5.74 6.04 6.66
C ASN A 145 5.20 5.83 8.09
N PHE A 146 5.34 4.63 8.67
CA PHE A 146 4.82 4.31 10.00
C PHE A 146 5.92 4.03 11.06
N ALA A 147 7.20 3.86 10.69
CA ALA A 147 8.28 3.60 11.66
C ALA A 147 8.77 4.84 12.43
N SER A 148 8.46 6.06 11.99
CA SER A 148 8.88 7.29 12.66
C SER A 148 8.30 7.49 14.08
N ILE A 149 7.39 6.61 14.51
CA ILE A 149 6.59 6.78 15.74
C ILE A 149 7.15 5.96 16.91
N GLN A 150 8.05 5.00 16.66
CA GLN A 150 8.61 4.12 17.70
C GLN A 150 9.83 4.70 18.45
N VAL A 151 10.34 5.88 18.08
CA VAL A 151 11.56 6.47 18.70
C VAL A 151 11.24 7.68 19.60
N SER A 152 9.97 8.02 19.80
CA SER A 152 9.55 9.04 20.77
C SER A 152 8.89 8.41 21.99
N SER A 153 9.69 7.75 22.84
CA SER A 153 9.34 7.41 24.23
C SER A 153 10.54 7.65 25.13
#